data_AF-A0A7J5E5L1-F1
#
_entry.id   AF-A0A7J5E5L1-F1
#
_cell.length_a   1.000
_cell.length_b   1.000
_cell.length_c   1.000
_cell.angle_alpha   90.00
_cell.angle_beta   90.00
_cell.angle_gamma   90.00
#
_symmetry.space_group_name_H-M   'P 1'
#
loop_
_entity.id
_entity.type
_entity.pdbx_description
1 polymer ?
#
loop_
_entity_poly.entity_id
_entity_poly.type
_entity_poly.pdbx_seq_one_letter_code
_entity_poly.pdbx_strand_id
1 'polypeptide(L)'
;MGTRGVAGTTVRGVAEQSGIAARYFYESFAGIEELQLAVFDQIATEAAERSVAALGAAPDDVRARTRAVLAAMADLFLEDPRKGRIALVESITSPVLGPRVLEESRRFAGMLAATRSSGDPSGPADVTADEVLTARFLIGGVAHALSAALQGDVRVEREHLVDVLVDLFLGANLRR
;
A
#
# COMPACT_ATOMS: atom_id res chain seq x y z
N MET A 1 -2.30 -13.49 -11.75
CA MET A 1 -2.75 -12.13 -11.35
C MET A 1 -1.74 -11.05 -11.69
N GLY A 2 -0.67 -10.85 -10.92
CA GLY A 2 0.29 -9.76 -11.17
C GLY A 2 1.10 -9.82 -12.48
N THR A 3 0.93 -10.85 -13.31
CA THR A 3 1.57 -10.98 -14.65
C THR A 3 0.58 -10.90 -15.82
N ARG A 4 -0.70 -11.23 -15.60
CA ARG A 4 -1.75 -11.30 -16.63
C ARG A 4 -2.90 -10.30 -16.40
N GLY A 5 -2.75 -9.46 -15.38
CA GLY A 5 -3.79 -8.55 -14.90
C GLY A 5 -4.82 -9.25 -14.00
N VAL A 6 -5.57 -8.43 -13.25
CA VAL A 6 -6.65 -8.92 -12.37
C VAL A 6 -7.81 -9.43 -13.22
N ALA A 7 -8.23 -8.67 -14.24
CA ALA A 7 -9.30 -9.06 -15.15
C ALA A 7 -9.01 -10.32 -15.97
N GLY A 8 -7.73 -10.57 -16.30
CA GLY A 8 -7.29 -11.76 -17.04
C GLY A 8 -7.09 -13.02 -16.19
N THR A 9 -7.27 -12.93 -14.86
CA THR A 9 -7.08 -14.08 -13.96
C THR A 9 -8.36 -14.93 -13.94
N THR A 10 -8.24 -16.24 -14.15
CA THR A 10 -9.36 -17.19 -14.16
C THR A 10 -9.03 -18.42 -13.32
N VAL A 11 -10.04 -19.13 -12.81
CA VAL A 11 -9.85 -20.37 -12.02
C VAL A 11 -9.04 -21.40 -12.81
N ARG A 12 -9.38 -21.59 -14.10
CA ARG A 12 -8.65 -22.48 -14.99
C ARG A 12 -7.17 -22.07 -15.13
N GLY A 13 -6.90 -20.78 -15.37
CA GLY A 13 -5.54 -20.28 -15.50
C GLY A 13 -4.73 -20.42 -14.21
N VAL A 14 -5.37 -20.30 -13.04
CA VAL A 14 -4.75 -20.53 -11.73
C VAL A 14 -4.43 -22.01 -11.53
N ALA A 15 -5.38 -22.91 -11.81
CA ALA A 15 -5.18 -24.36 -11.73
C ALA A 15 -4.03 -24.81 -12.65
N GLU A 16 -4.01 -24.35 -13.90
CA GLU A 16 -2.95 -24.65 -14.87
C GLU A 16 -1.58 -24.14 -14.40
N GLN A 17 -1.51 -22.95 -13.79
CA GLN A 17 -0.25 -22.36 -13.34
C GLN A 17 0.26 -22.96 -12.03
N SER A 18 -0.63 -23.37 -11.12
CA SER A 18 -0.27 -23.94 -9.81
C SER A 18 -0.07 -25.45 -9.85
N GLY A 19 -0.51 -26.13 -10.91
CA GLY A 19 -0.42 -27.58 -11.03
C GLY A 19 -1.44 -28.34 -10.17
N ILE A 20 -2.38 -27.63 -9.53
CA ILE A 20 -3.45 -28.27 -8.74
C ILE A 20 -4.69 -28.50 -9.60
N ALA A 21 -5.41 -29.60 -9.35
CA ALA A 21 -6.70 -29.82 -9.98
C ALA A 21 -7.71 -28.74 -9.54
N ALA A 22 -8.59 -28.32 -10.46
CA ALA A 22 -9.58 -27.26 -10.20
C ALA A 22 -10.47 -27.54 -8.97
N ARG A 23 -10.69 -28.81 -8.60
CA ARG A 23 -11.42 -29.15 -7.37
C ARG A 23 -10.77 -28.59 -6.10
N TYR A 24 -9.44 -28.59 -6.02
CA TYR A 24 -8.70 -28.09 -4.85
C TYR A 24 -8.74 -26.57 -4.77
N PHE A 25 -8.93 -25.88 -5.89
CA PHE A 25 -9.17 -24.44 -5.87
C PHE A 25 -10.43 -24.11 -5.06
N TYR A 26 -11.53 -24.84 -5.33
CA TYR A 26 -12.81 -24.61 -4.66
C TYR A 26 -12.85 -25.04 -3.20
N GLU A 27 -11.86 -25.80 -2.73
CA GLU A 27 -11.67 -26.05 -1.30
C GLU A 27 -11.14 -24.82 -0.56
N SER A 28 -10.45 -23.91 -1.26
CA SER A 28 -9.86 -22.69 -0.68
C SER A 28 -10.64 -21.41 -1.03
N PHE A 29 -11.29 -21.37 -2.20
CA PHE A 29 -11.97 -20.18 -2.70
C PHE A 29 -13.24 -20.55 -3.46
N ALA A 30 -14.37 -19.95 -3.11
CA ALA A 30 -15.64 -20.07 -3.80
C ALA A 30 -15.60 -19.51 -5.24
N GLY A 31 -14.65 -18.61 -5.53
CA GLY A 31 -14.51 -18.04 -6.85
C GLY A 31 -13.22 -17.25 -7.05
N ILE A 32 -13.05 -16.75 -8.28
CA ILE A 32 -11.84 -16.00 -8.63
C ILE A 32 -11.76 -14.65 -7.91
N GLU A 33 -12.90 -14.03 -7.63
CA GLU A 33 -12.98 -12.74 -6.93
C GLU A 33 -12.50 -12.89 -5.48
N GLU A 34 -12.85 -13.99 -4.81
CA GLU A 34 -12.37 -14.28 -3.46
C GLU A 34 -10.85 -14.51 -3.44
N LEU A 35 -10.31 -15.24 -4.43
CA LEU A 35 -8.85 -15.35 -4.59
C LEU A 35 -8.21 -13.96 -4.79
N GLN A 36 -8.79 -13.10 -5.63
CA GLN A 36 -8.25 -11.76 -5.88
C GLN A 36 -8.18 -10.95 -4.59
N LEU A 37 -9.25 -10.97 -3.79
CA LEU A 37 -9.31 -10.31 -2.48
C LEU A 37 -8.29 -10.90 -1.51
N ALA A 38 -8.22 -12.23 -1.39
CA ALA A 38 -7.27 -12.89 -0.50
C ALA A 38 -5.81 -12.54 -0.83
N VAL A 39 -5.46 -12.49 -2.12
CA VAL A 39 -4.11 -12.07 -2.55
C VAL A 39 -3.87 -10.60 -2.25
N PHE A 40 -4.86 -9.72 -2.47
CA PHE A 40 -4.73 -8.32 -2.09
C PHE A 40 -4.54 -8.16 -0.57
N ASP A 41 -5.33 -8.85 0.23
CA ASP A 41 -5.26 -8.82 1.69
C ASP A 41 -3.90 -9.31 2.19
N GLN A 42 -3.33 -10.35 1.55
CA GLN A 42 -1.98 -10.79 1.86
C GLN A 42 -0.93 -9.70 1.59
N ILE A 43 -1.05 -8.96 0.49
CA ILE A 43 -0.15 -7.83 0.18
C ILE A 43 -0.34 -6.69 1.20
N ALA A 44 -1.58 -6.38 1.57
CA ALA A 44 -1.89 -5.34 2.55
C ALA A 44 -1.36 -5.68 3.95
N THR A 45 -1.47 -6.94 4.36
CA THR A 45 -0.89 -7.46 5.60
C THR A 45 0.63 -7.34 5.59
N GLU A 46 1.29 -7.78 4.51
CA GLU A 46 2.75 -7.64 4.39
C GLU A 46 3.19 -6.17 4.42
N ALA A 47 2.44 -5.27 3.79
CA ALA A 47 2.71 -3.83 3.85
C ALA A 47 2.62 -3.28 5.28
N ALA A 48 1.60 -3.70 6.04
CA ALA A 48 1.44 -3.31 7.44
C ALA A 48 2.57 -3.86 8.31
N GLU A 49 2.91 -5.14 8.18
CA GLU A 49 3.99 -5.79 8.92
C GLU A 49 5.35 -5.13 8.65
N ARG A 50 5.67 -4.86 7.38
CA ARG A 50 6.90 -4.15 6.99
C ARG A 50 6.93 -2.74 7.56
N SER A 51 5.80 -2.03 7.58
CA SER A 51 5.71 -0.69 8.15
C SER A 51 5.98 -0.70 9.65
N VAL A 52 5.39 -1.64 10.40
CA VAL A 52 5.62 -1.80 11.84
C VAL A 52 7.08 -2.16 12.13
N ALA A 53 7.65 -3.11 11.38
CA ALA A 53 9.05 -3.51 11.53
C ALA A 53 10.00 -2.33 11.25
N ALA A 54 9.75 -1.57 10.17
CA ALA A 54 10.54 -0.39 9.81
C ALA A 54 10.48 0.70 10.90
N LEU A 55 9.30 0.96 11.47
CA LEU A 55 9.13 1.90 12.57
C LEU A 55 9.87 1.46 13.84
N GLY A 56 9.82 0.16 14.17
CA GLY A 56 10.48 -0.39 15.36
C GLY A 56 12.01 -0.43 15.27
N ALA A 57 12.56 -0.53 14.05
CA ALA A 57 14.01 -0.53 13.83
C ALA A 57 14.62 0.87 13.65
N ALA A 58 13.80 1.86 13.29
CA ALA A 58 14.27 3.23 13.07
C ALA A 58 14.53 3.98 14.38
N PRO A 59 15.52 4.90 14.42
CA PRO A 59 15.66 5.86 15.51
C PRO A 59 14.37 6.61 15.81
N ASP A 60 14.21 7.08 17.05
CA ASP A 60 13.07 7.91 17.49
C ASP A 60 13.18 9.36 16.95
N ASP A 61 13.24 9.47 15.63
CA ASP A 61 13.26 10.70 14.86
C ASP A 61 12.21 10.61 13.75
N VAL A 62 11.43 11.68 13.57
CA VAL A 62 10.33 11.72 12.62
C VAL A 62 10.82 11.47 11.19
N ARG A 63 11.93 12.09 10.80
CA ARG A 63 12.49 11.93 9.45
C ARG A 63 13.00 10.50 9.23
N ALA A 64 13.71 9.93 10.19
CA ALA A 64 14.22 8.57 10.13
C ALA A 64 13.09 7.54 10.02
N ARG A 65 12.03 7.67 10.83
CA ARG A 65 10.85 6.79 10.79
C ARG A 65 10.07 6.91 9.49
N THR A 66 9.83 8.14 9.02
CA THR A 66 9.18 8.38 7.72
C THR A 66 9.99 7.74 6.58
N ARG A 67 11.31 7.94 6.56
CA ARG A 67 12.19 7.30 5.57
C ARG A 67 12.09 5.79 5.63
N ALA A 68 12.16 5.19 6.81
CA ALA A 68 12.16 3.74 6.97
C ALA A 68 10.88 3.10 6.40
N VAL A 69 9.71 3.69 6.70
CA VAL A 69 8.43 3.19 6.18
C VAL A 69 8.34 3.36 4.67
N LEU A 70 8.67 4.53 4.13
CA LEU A 70 8.60 4.79 2.69
C LEU A 70 9.57 3.93 1.89
N ALA A 71 10.78 3.71 2.43
CA ALA A 71 11.75 2.76 1.88
C ALA A 71 11.18 1.34 1.83
N ALA A 72 10.57 0.87 2.92
CA ALA A 72 9.96 -0.46 2.97
C ALA A 72 8.80 -0.63 1.97
N MET A 73 8.02 0.43 1.72
CA MET A 73 6.96 0.42 0.71
C MET A 73 7.54 0.41 -0.71
N ALA A 74 8.59 1.20 -0.96
CA ALA A 74 9.30 1.17 -2.24
C ALA A 74 9.84 -0.25 -2.51
N ASP A 75 10.45 -0.90 -1.52
CA ASP A 75 11.00 -2.26 -1.66
C ASP A 75 9.88 -3.27 -1.96
N LEU A 76 8.80 -3.24 -1.17
CA LEU A 76 7.67 -4.16 -1.35
C LEU A 76 7.07 -4.11 -2.77
N PHE A 77 6.91 -2.91 -3.33
CA PHE A 77 6.19 -2.72 -4.58
C PHE A 77 7.09 -2.68 -5.82
N LEU A 78 8.37 -2.30 -5.69
CA LEU A 78 9.29 -2.19 -6.81
C LEU A 78 10.19 -3.43 -6.98
N GLU A 79 10.56 -4.13 -5.89
CA GLU A 79 11.35 -5.38 -6.00
C GLU A 79 10.52 -6.57 -6.47
N ASP A 80 9.24 -6.63 -6.07
CA ASP A 80 8.26 -7.54 -6.65
C ASP A 80 7.17 -6.75 -7.40
N PRO A 81 7.41 -6.42 -8.69
CA PRO A 81 6.47 -5.66 -9.51
C PRO A 81 5.08 -6.29 -9.60
N ARG A 82 4.92 -7.58 -9.31
CA ARG A 82 3.61 -8.26 -9.32
C ARG A 82 2.73 -7.73 -8.20
N LYS A 83 3.30 -7.50 -7.01
CA LYS A 83 2.58 -6.94 -5.86
C LYS A 83 2.20 -5.49 -6.12
N GLY A 84 3.15 -4.69 -6.59
CA GLY A 84 2.91 -3.30 -6.98
C GLY A 84 1.82 -3.18 -8.03
N ARG A 85 1.85 -4.03 -9.08
CA ARG A 85 0.84 -4.02 -10.14
C ARG A 85 -0.55 -4.34 -9.61
N ILE A 86 -0.68 -5.32 -8.73
CA ILE A 86 -1.96 -5.67 -8.11
C ILE A 86 -2.49 -4.51 -7.25
N ALA A 87 -1.64 -4.00 -6.35
CA ALA A 87 -2.08 -3.06 -5.32
C ALA A 87 -2.26 -1.63 -5.83
N LEU A 88 -1.42 -1.17 -6.78
CA LEU A 88 -1.30 0.24 -7.18
C LEU A 88 -1.78 0.54 -8.61
N VAL A 89 -2.04 -0.48 -9.44
CA VAL A 89 -2.41 -0.30 -10.85
C VAL A 89 -3.74 -0.98 -11.14
N GLU A 90 -3.78 -2.31 -11.08
CA GLU A 90 -4.93 -3.12 -11.49
C GLU A 90 -6.13 -2.96 -10.56
N SER A 91 -5.87 -2.65 -9.29
CA SER A 91 -6.90 -2.43 -8.29
C SER A 91 -7.81 -1.24 -8.60
N ILE A 92 -7.25 -0.18 -9.22
CA ILE A 92 -7.95 1.10 -9.46
C ILE A 92 -9.18 0.90 -10.34
N THR A 93 -9.07 0.02 -11.34
CA THR A 93 -10.14 -0.25 -12.31
C THR A 93 -10.92 -1.52 -12.00
N SER A 94 -10.54 -2.26 -10.95
CA SER A 94 -11.19 -3.51 -10.60
C SER A 94 -12.46 -3.25 -9.78
N PRO A 95 -13.63 -3.77 -10.19
CA PRO A 95 -14.85 -3.67 -9.38
C PRO A 95 -14.74 -4.46 -8.06
N VAL A 96 -13.86 -5.47 -8.02
CA VAL A 96 -13.63 -6.31 -6.83
C VAL A 96 -12.62 -5.66 -5.89
N LEU A 97 -11.45 -5.25 -6.42
CA LEU A 97 -10.37 -4.73 -5.57
C LEU A 97 -10.51 -3.25 -5.26
N GLY A 98 -11.13 -2.45 -6.12
CA GLY A 98 -11.24 -0.99 -5.97
C GLY A 98 -11.81 -0.56 -4.62
N PRO A 99 -12.97 -1.09 -4.18
CA PRO A 99 -13.53 -0.78 -2.86
C PRO A 99 -12.58 -1.14 -1.71
N ARG A 100 -11.89 -2.28 -1.82
CA ARG A 100 -10.97 -2.80 -0.81
C ARG A 100 -9.70 -1.95 -0.69
N VAL A 101 -9.13 -1.49 -1.81
CA VAL A 101 -7.98 -0.58 -1.81
C VAL A 101 -8.32 0.78 -1.21
N LEU A 102 -9.52 1.28 -1.47
CA LEU A 102 -9.99 2.54 -0.88
C LEU A 102 -10.18 2.40 0.65
N GLU A 103 -10.70 1.26 1.11
CA GLU A 103 -10.78 0.94 2.53
C GLU A 103 -9.40 0.89 3.19
N GLU A 104 -8.45 0.13 2.63
CA GLU A 104 -7.09 0.08 3.18
C GLU A 104 -6.40 1.45 3.16
N SER A 105 -6.55 2.21 2.07
CA SER A 105 -6.00 3.56 1.99
C SER A 105 -6.56 4.48 3.07
N ARG A 106 -7.87 4.35 3.39
CA ARG A 106 -8.50 5.09 4.50
C ARG A 106 -7.97 4.63 5.85
N ARG A 107 -7.73 3.33 6.05
CA ARG A 107 -7.14 2.77 7.27
C ARG A 107 -5.73 3.32 7.51
N PHE A 108 -4.86 3.29 6.49
CA PHE A 108 -3.51 3.85 6.58
C PHE A 108 -3.51 5.36 6.83
N ALA A 109 -4.38 6.11 6.15
CA ALA A 109 -4.52 7.54 6.41
C ALA A 109 -4.99 7.84 7.84
N GLY A 110 -5.92 7.04 8.38
CA GLY A 110 -6.38 7.17 9.77
C GLY A 110 -5.26 6.93 10.78
N MET A 111 -4.43 5.90 10.57
CA MET A 111 -3.26 5.63 11.41
C MET A 111 -2.25 6.78 11.35
N LEU A 112 -1.96 7.30 10.16
CA LEU A 112 -1.06 8.43 9.97
C LEU A 112 -1.59 9.70 10.66
N ALA A 113 -2.90 9.98 10.56
CA ALA A 113 -3.51 11.13 11.20
C ALA A 113 -3.47 11.03 12.74
N ALA A 114 -3.70 9.84 13.31
CA ALA A 114 -3.63 9.60 14.75
C ALA A 114 -2.21 9.82 15.33
N THR A 115 -1.15 9.57 14.55
CA THR A 115 0.23 9.90 14.95
C THR A 115 0.48 11.42 15.02
N ARG A 116 -0.40 12.26 14.44
CA ARG A 116 -0.25 13.72 14.40
C ARG A 116 -1.00 14.42 15.53
N SER A 117 -2.17 13.91 15.88
CA SER A 117 -3.02 14.48 16.93
C SER A 117 -2.51 14.20 18.34
N SER A 118 -1.50 13.33 18.51
CA SER A 118 -0.95 12.89 19.80
C SER A 118 -0.07 13.95 20.54
N GLY A 119 -0.36 15.24 20.34
CA GLY A 119 0.24 16.33 21.12
C GLY A 119 -0.19 16.37 22.59
N ASP A 120 -1.24 15.64 22.98
CA ASP A 120 -1.69 15.45 24.37
C ASP A 120 -2.09 13.97 24.60
N PRO A 121 -1.34 13.20 25.42
CA PRO A 121 -1.67 11.80 25.76
C PRO A 121 -2.96 11.62 26.59
N SER A 122 -3.56 12.72 27.07
CA SER A 122 -4.66 12.69 28.04
C SER A 122 -5.99 13.20 27.49
N GLY A 123 -6.02 13.71 26.25
CA GLY A 123 -7.23 14.19 25.57
C GLY A 123 -7.83 13.15 24.62
N PRO A 124 -9.14 13.23 24.29
CA PRO A 124 -9.66 12.49 23.15
C PRO A 124 -8.87 12.89 21.90
N ALA A 125 -8.43 11.90 21.11
CA ALA A 125 -7.72 12.13 19.86
C ALA A 125 -8.66 12.81 18.84
N ASP A 126 -8.76 14.13 18.90
CA ASP A 126 -9.64 14.90 18.02
C ASP A 126 -8.86 15.20 16.73
N VAL A 127 -8.83 14.21 15.83
CA VAL A 127 -8.19 14.34 14.53
C VAL A 127 -8.93 15.40 13.72
N THR A 128 -8.24 16.47 13.35
CA THR A 128 -8.84 17.57 12.59
C THR A 128 -9.11 17.17 11.13
N ALA A 129 -10.06 17.85 10.49
CA ALA A 129 -10.34 17.65 9.06
C ALA A 129 -9.08 17.85 8.19
N ASP A 130 -8.24 18.83 8.53
CA ASP A 130 -6.98 19.11 7.83
C ASP A 130 -5.96 17.99 8.00
N GLU A 131 -5.86 17.36 9.17
CA GLU A 131 -5.02 16.19 9.40
C GLU A 131 -5.49 14.97 8.59
N VAL A 132 -6.81 14.74 8.55
CA VAL A 132 -7.40 13.67 7.73
C VAL A 132 -7.14 13.91 6.24
N LEU A 133 -7.37 15.13 5.76
CA LEU A 133 -7.14 15.49 4.35
C LEU A 133 -5.66 15.39 3.97
N THR A 134 -4.78 15.88 4.83
CA THR A 134 -3.32 15.77 4.63
C THR A 134 -2.88 14.32 4.59
N ALA A 135 -3.34 13.49 5.53
CA ALA A 135 -2.99 12.07 5.55
C ALA A 135 -3.49 11.33 4.30
N ARG A 136 -4.72 11.60 3.85
CA ARG A 136 -5.25 11.03 2.60
C ARG A 136 -4.46 11.46 1.38
N PHE A 137 -4.10 12.74 1.30
CA PHE A 137 -3.26 13.27 0.21
C PHE A 137 -1.90 12.58 0.18
N LEU A 138 -1.25 12.44 1.33
CA LEU A 138 0.06 11.81 1.44
C LEU A 138 0.03 10.32 1.05
N ILE A 139 -0.95 9.56 1.56
CA ILE A 139 -1.10 8.13 1.22
C ILE A 139 -1.39 7.96 -0.28
N GLY A 140 -2.33 8.73 -0.83
CA GLY A 140 -2.62 8.70 -2.26
C GLY A 140 -1.43 9.11 -3.13
N GLY A 141 -0.70 10.15 -2.72
CA GLY A 141 0.49 10.64 -3.41
C GLY A 141 1.61 9.59 -3.45
N VAL A 142 1.88 8.89 -2.35
CA VAL A 142 2.84 7.79 -2.31
C VAL A 142 2.42 6.66 -3.25
N ALA A 143 1.15 6.22 -3.18
CA ALA A 143 0.63 5.17 -4.03
C ALA A 143 0.80 5.52 -5.53
N HIS A 144 0.45 6.75 -5.91
CA HIS A 144 0.60 7.23 -7.29
C HIS A 144 2.06 7.36 -7.73
N ALA A 145 2.95 7.87 -6.88
CA ALA A 145 4.37 8.01 -7.21
C ALA A 145 5.05 6.65 -7.41
N LEU A 146 4.76 5.69 -6.52
CA LEU A 146 5.24 4.31 -6.65
C LEU A 146 4.68 3.64 -7.91
N SER A 147 3.40 3.88 -8.23
CA SER A 147 2.76 3.38 -9.45
C SER A 147 3.43 3.93 -10.72
N ALA A 148 3.71 5.23 -10.76
CA ALA A 148 4.39 5.87 -11.89
C ALA A 148 5.82 5.35 -12.10
N ALA A 149 6.58 5.12 -11.01
CA ALA A 149 7.90 4.50 -11.08
C ALA A 149 7.81 3.04 -11.56
N LEU A 150 6.87 2.27 -11.03
CA LEU A 150 6.62 0.87 -11.39
C LEU A 150 6.27 0.70 -12.87
N GLN A 151 5.45 1.61 -13.42
CA GLN A 151 5.02 1.59 -14.82
C GLN A 151 6.09 2.12 -15.78
N GLY A 152 7.15 2.76 -15.25
CA GLY A 152 8.20 3.38 -16.04
C GLY A 152 7.83 4.73 -16.64
N ASP A 153 6.70 5.31 -16.22
CA ASP A 153 6.25 6.67 -16.60
C ASP A 153 7.22 7.72 -16.06
N VAL A 154 7.82 7.44 -14.90
CA VAL A 154 8.90 8.23 -14.30
C VAL A 154 10.11 7.33 -14.11
N ARG A 155 11.21 7.66 -14.79
CA ARG A 155 12.51 6.99 -14.59
C ARG A 155 13.21 7.62 -13.40
N VAL A 156 13.30 6.89 -12.31
CA VAL A 156 13.90 7.36 -11.06
C VAL A 156 14.57 6.21 -10.32
N GLU A 157 15.74 6.48 -9.75
CA GLU A 157 16.41 5.53 -8.86
C GLU A 157 15.65 5.44 -7.54
N ARG A 158 15.57 4.22 -6.98
CA ARG A 158 14.79 3.93 -5.76
C ARG A 158 15.14 4.85 -4.60
N GLU A 159 16.42 5.15 -4.39
CA GLU A 159 16.86 6.03 -3.30
C GLU A 159 16.35 7.47 -3.48
N HIS A 160 16.44 7.99 -4.71
CA HIS A 160 15.95 9.34 -5.01
C HIS A 160 14.43 9.43 -4.88
N LEU A 161 13.70 8.38 -5.28
CA LEU A 161 12.25 8.31 -5.07
C LEU A 161 11.90 8.39 -3.58
N VAL A 162 12.59 7.62 -2.74
CA VAL A 162 12.38 7.66 -1.28
C VAL A 162 12.70 9.05 -0.72
N ASP A 163 13.80 9.69 -1.14
CA ASP A 163 14.16 11.05 -0.71
C ASP A 163 13.04 12.05 -1.00
N VAL A 164 12.53 12.05 -2.24
CA VAL A 164 11.43 12.94 -2.66
C VAL A 164 10.18 12.69 -1.84
N LEU A 165 9.80 11.42 -1.62
CA LEU A 165 8.61 11.09 -0.84
C LEU A 165 8.74 11.53 0.63
N VAL A 166 9.94 11.39 1.22
CA VAL A 166 10.23 11.85 2.58
C VAL A 166 10.09 13.36 2.67
N ASP A 167 10.68 14.11 1.73
CA ASP A 167 10.62 15.57 1.74
C ASP A 167 9.19 16.09 1.53
N LEU A 168 8.38 15.43 0.70
CA LEU A 168 6.96 15.76 0.56
C LEU A 168 6.17 15.45 1.83
N PHE A 169 6.41 14.30 2.46
CA PHE A 169 5.79 13.93 3.74
C PHE A 169 6.09 14.96 4.82
N LEU A 170 7.36 15.36 4.96
CA LEU A 170 7.79 16.28 6.01
C LEU A 170 7.44 17.73 5.67
N GLY A 171 7.47 18.13 4.40
CA GLY A 171 7.09 19.46 3.94
C GLY A 171 5.61 19.75 4.18
N ALA A 172 4.74 18.76 3.99
CA ALA A 172 3.33 18.85 4.36
C ALA A 172 3.12 19.00 5.88
N ASN A 173 4.12 18.66 6.70
CA ASN A 173 4.06 18.74 8.17
C ASN A 173 4.50 20.10 8.73
N LEU A 174 5.15 20.95 7.93
CA LEU A 174 5.73 22.22 8.40
C LEU A 174 4.77 23.41 8.42
N ARG A 175 3.49 23.23 8.05
CA ARG A 175 2.47 24.27 8.18
C ARG A 175 1.85 24.21 9.58
N ARG A 176 2.48 24.88 10.55
CA ARG A 176 1.86 25.39 11.76
C ARG A 176 2.06 26.90 11.83
#